data_AF-A0A3N5E6M6-F1
#
_entry.id   AF-A0A3N5E6M6-F1
#
_cell.length_a   1.000
_cell.length_b   1.000
_cell.length_c   1.000
_cell.angle_alpha   90.00
_cell.angle_beta   90.00
_cell.angle_gamma   90.00
#
_symmetry.space_group_name_H-M   'P 1'
#
loop_
_entity.id
_entity.type
_entity.pdbx_description
1 polymer ?
#
loop_
_entity_poly.entity_id
_entity_poly.type
_entity_poly.pdbx_seq_one_letter_code
_entity_poly.pdbx_strand_id
1 'polypeptide(L)'
;MVYNKADFKKHIETLQIAGFKIKDTVQAFLFIRKQHNRIETITISYRDYAPHGFYIDGVSVDIYFEEVENILALTNEKLNIRSRYGKTGTIQRVFTKLPDINYSVFESEINNESAFNQVAVEVEKIIRLGALPFFEQFRTLQNVIEESEKMVLEEMANFIGQPLPQRRMIIKKLCKDPHFEEYAKMVVDFYEKEKDQDEPIVRQLYHDLKTV
;
A
#
# COMPACT_ATOMS: atom_id res chain seq x y z
N MET A 1 1.38 -36.01 -11.28
CA MET A 1 2.04 -34.73 -11.60
C MET A 1 2.06 -33.93 -10.31
N VAL A 2 3.21 -33.43 -9.86
CA VAL A 2 3.32 -32.64 -8.62
C VAL A 2 3.05 -31.18 -8.97
N TYR A 3 2.06 -30.58 -8.33
CA TYR A 3 1.74 -29.16 -8.49
C TYR A 3 2.91 -28.32 -7.99
N ASN A 4 3.41 -27.43 -8.84
CA ASN A 4 4.65 -26.70 -8.58
C ASN A 4 4.47 -25.19 -8.81
N LYS A 5 5.55 -24.43 -8.61
CA LYS A 5 5.55 -22.97 -8.75
C LYS A 5 5.12 -22.49 -10.13
N ALA A 6 5.44 -23.23 -11.20
CA ALA A 6 5.03 -22.86 -12.55
C ALA A 6 3.52 -23.05 -12.75
N ASP A 7 2.94 -24.11 -12.19
CA ASP A 7 1.49 -24.34 -12.23
C ASP A 7 0.74 -23.24 -11.46
N PHE A 8 1.19 -22.95 -10.23
CA PHE A 8 0.62 -21.89 -9.41
C PHE A 8 0.69 -20.52 -10.07
N LYS A 9 1.84 -20.18 -10.67
CA LYS A 9 2.01 -18.95 -11.42
C LYS A 9 1.04 -18.87 -12.60
N LYS A 10 0.95 -19.92 -13.41
CA LYS A 10 0.03 -19.98 -14.55
C LYS A 10 -1.42 -19.76 -14.11
N HIS A 11 -1.81 -20.31 -12.97
CA HIS A 11 -3.15 -20.15 -12.42
C HIS A 11 -3.42 -18.75 -11.88
N ILE A 12 -2.49 -18.13 -11.14
CA ILE A 12 -2.68 -16.73 -10.72
C ILE A 12 -2.81 -15.80 -11.93
N GLU A 13 -2.07 -16.06 -13.01
CA GLU A 13 -2.18 -15.30 -14.25
C GLU A 13 -3.56 -15.38 -14.93
N THR A 14 -4.43 -16.34 -14.54
CA THR A 14 -5.82 -16.40 -15.00
C THR A 14 -6.77 -15.45 -14.26
N LEU A 15 -6.36 -14.90 -13.10
CA LEU A 15 -7.12 -13.89 -12.38
C LEU A 15 -7.06 -12.56 -13.15
N GLN A 16 -7.88 -12.41 -14.19
CA GLN A 16 -7.91 -11.19 -14.99
C GLN A 16 -8.68 -10.10 -14.27
N ILE A 17 -7.97 -9.09 -13.77
CA ILE A 17 -8.58 -7.90 -13.15
C ILE A 17 -8.61 -6.77 -14.18
N ALA A 18 -9.81 -6.30 -14.52
CA ALA A 18 -9.99 -5.30 -15.57
C ALA A 18 -9.15 -4.02 -15.33
N GLY A 19 -8.32 -3.68 -16.31
CA GLY A 19 -7.46 -2.49 -16.28
C GLY A 19 -6.15 -2.64 -15.49
N PHE A 20 -5.89 -3.80 -14.88
CA PHE A 20 -4.62 -4.08 -14.21
C PHE A 20 -3.71 -4.94 -15.08
N LYS A 21 -2.40 -4.69 -14.96
CA LYS A 21 -1.35 -5.51 -15.56
C LYS A 21 -0.63 -6.29 -14.47
N ILE A 22 -0.37 -7.57 -14.72
CA ILE A 22 0.40 -8.41 -13.80
C ILE A 22 1.89 -8.08 -13.93
N LYS A 23 2.54 -7.87 -12.80
CA LYS A 23 3.98 -7.82 -12.64
C LYS A 23 4.37 -8.88 -11.63
N ASP A 24 5.13 -9.87 -12.09
CA ASP A 24 5.64 -10.93 -11.22
C ASP A 24 6.70 -10.37 -10.27
N THR A 25 6.62 -10.74 -8.99
CA THR A 25 7.64 -10.45 -7.98
C THR A 25 7.95 -11.72 -7.18
N VAL A 26 9.13 -11.78 -6.55
CA VAL A 26 9.68 -13.02 -5.97
C VAL A 26 8.74 -13.75 -4.98
N GLN A 27 7.84 -13.03 -4.29
CA GLN A 27 6.95 -13.55 -3.25
C GLN A 27 5.50 -13.01 -3.29
N ALA A 28 5.11 -12.34 -4.39
CA ALA A 28 3.75 -11.83 -4.53
C ALA A 28 3.39 -11.61 -6.00
N PHE A 29 2.10 -11.72 -6.31
CA PHE A 29 1.57 -11.28 -7.59
C PHE A 29 1.07 -9.86 -7.45
N LEU A 30 1.72 -8.97 -8.19
CA LEU A 30 1.44 -7.54 -8.15
C LEU A 30 0.65 -7.15 -9.39
N PHE A 31 -0.58 -6.73 -9.20
CA PHE A 31 -1.43 -6.16 -10.24
C PHE A 31 -1.27 -4.65 -10.18
N ILE A 32 -0.92 -4.01 -11.29
CA ILE A 32 -0.67 -2.56 -11.35
C ILE A 32 -1.61 -1.91 -12.35
N ARG A 33 -2.26 -0.82 -11.93
CA ARG A 33 -3.03 0.08 -12.80
C ARG A 33 -2.48 1.50 -12.63
N LYS A 34 -2.05 2.10 -13.74
CA LYS A 34 -1.65 3.52 -13.76
C LYS A 34 -2.84 4.38 -14.16
N GLN A 35 -3.13 5.39 -13.35
CA GLN A 35 -4.07 6.46 -13.64
C GLN A 35 -3.28 7.76 -13.84
N HIS A 36 -3.94 8.85 -14.23
CA HIS A 36 -3.27 10.10 -14.61
C HIS A 36 -2.36 10.68 -13.51
N ASN A 37 -2.74 10.56 -12.23
CA ASN A 37 -2.02 11.15 -11.09
C ASN A 37 -1.71 10.14 -9.97
N ARG A 38 -1.95 8.85 -10.21
CA ARG A 38 -1.73 7.81 -9.19
C ARG A 38 -1.45 6.45 -9.79
N ILE A 39 -0.78 5.61 -9.02
CA ILE A 39 -0.57 4.19 -9.32
C ILE A 39 -1.32 3.39 -8.27
N GLU A 40 -2.14 2.46 -8.71
CA GLU A 40 -2.90 1.56 -7.86
C GLU A 40 -2.29 0.17 -7.98
N THR A 41 -2.12 -0.50 -6.84
CA THR A 41 -1.61 -1.86 -6.79
C THR A 41 -2.51 -2.76 -5.98
N ILE A 42 -2.72 -3.98 -6.49
CA ILE A 42 -3.28 -5.09 -5.71
C ILE A 42 -2.17 -6.13 -5.57
N THR A 43 -1.87 -6.52 -4.34
CA THR A 43 -0.86 -7.51 -4.02
C THR A 43 -1.57 -8.75 -3.49
N ILE A 44 -1.36 -9.88 -4.16
CA ILE A 44 -1.75 -11.20 -3.64
C ILE A 44 -0.50 -11.84 -3.05
N SER A 45 -0.45 -11.90 -1.73
CA SER A 45 0.67 -12.47 -0.97
C SER A 45 0.50 -13.97 -0.83
N TYR A 46 1.60 -14.72 -0.92
CA TYR A 46 1.57 -16.17 -0.79
C TYR A 46 2.83 -16.72 -0.13
N ARG A 47 2.68 -17.88 0.52
CA ARG A 47 3.79 -18.71 1.02
C ARG A 47 3.99 -19.93 0.12
N ASP A 48 5.26 -20.21 -0.15
CA ASP A 48 5.72 -21.36 -0.91
C ASP A 48 6.39 -22.35 0.06
N TYR A 49 5.77 -23.50 0.25
CA TYR A 49 6.30 -24.61 1.06
C TYR A 49 6.67 -25.80 0.18
N ALA A 50 7.21 -25.58 -1.03
CA ALA A 50 7.63 -26.67 -1.91
C ALA A 50 8.49 -27.73 -1.17
N PRO A 51 8.21 -29.04 -1.36
CA PRO A 51 7.30 -29.64 -2.33
C PRO A 51 5.84 -29.78 -1.86
N HIS A 52 5.48 -29.28 -0.67
CA HIS A 52 4.20 -29.53 -0.04
C HIS A 52 3.06 -28.74 -0.71
N GLY A 53 3.21 -27.43 -0.93
CA GLY A 53 2.21 -26.65 -1.66
C GLY A 53 2.32 -25.15 -1.43
N PHE A 54 1.29 -24.42 -1.86
CA PHE A 54 1.21 -22.96 -1.73
C PHE A 54 0.05 -22.56 -0.82
N TYR A 55 0.16 -21.41 -0.17
CA TYR A 55 -0.90 -20.82 0.65
C TYR A 55 -1.02 -19.35 0.29
N ILE A 56 -2.25 -18.85 0.14
CA ILE A 56 -2.49 -17.41 -0.03
C ILE A 56 -2.64 -16.80 1.36
N ASP A 57 -1.82 -15.81 1.69
CA ASP A 57 -1.85 -15.16 3.00
C ASP A 57 -2.85 -14.00 3.06
N GLY A 58 -3.16 -13.43 1.90
CA GLY A 58 -4.17 -12.38 1.81
C GLY A 58 -3.99 -11.49 0.59
N VAL A 59 -4.85 -10.49 0.55
CA VAL A 59 -4.87 -9.47 -0.48
C VAL A 59 -4.69 -8.11 0.18
N SER A 60 -3.73 -7.34 -0.30
CA SER A 60 -3.54 -5.95 0.09
C SER A 60 -3.59 -5.04 -1.13
N VAL A 61 -3.79 -3.75 -0.87
CA VAL A 61 -3.74 -2.70 -1.88
C VAL A 61 -2.89 -1.55 -1.42
N ASP A 62 -2.33 -0.84 -2.40
CA ASP A 62 -1.68 0.44 -2.20
C ASP A 62 -2.14 1.43 -3.26
N ILE A 63 -2.13 2.72 -2.90
CA ILE A 63 -2.23 3.83 -3.84
C ILE A 63 -1.01 4.71 -3.66
N TYR A 64 -0.28 4.93 -4.75
CA TYR A 64 0.83 5.86 -4.84
C TYR A 64 0.32 7.13 -5.53
N PHE A 65 0.19 8.22 -4.78
CA PHE A 65 -0.03 9.54 -5.37
C PHE A 65 1.31 10.10 -5.80
N GLU A 66 1.53 10.23 -7.11
CA GLU A 66 2.85 10.54 -7.66
C GLU A 66 3.42 11.84 -7.10
N GLU A 67 2.57 12.85 -6.89
CA GLU A 67 2.98 14.13 -6.28
C GLU A 67 3.54 13.98 -4.86
N VAL A 68 2.97 13.09 -4.03
CA VAL A 68 3.45 12.86 -2.66
C VAL A 68 4.78 12.12 -2.69
N GLU A 69 4.84 11.04 -3.45
CA GLU A 69 6.04 10.20 -3.52
C GLU A 69 7.22 10.93 -4.17
N ASN A 70 6.95 11.81 -5.15
CA ASN A 70 7.98 12.63 -5.79
C ASN A 70 8.59 13.66 -4.83
N ILE A 71 7.77 14.35 -4.03
CA ILE A 71 8.28 15.30 -3.03
C ILE A 71 9.17 14.57 -2.02
N LEU A 72 8.70 13.44 -1.50
CA LEU A 72 9.47 12.65 -0.53
C LEU A 72 10.78 12.12 -1.14
N ALA A 73 10.75 11.66 -2.39
CA ALA A 73 11.94 11.19 -3.10
C ALA A 73 12.97 12.31 -3.29
N LEU A 74 12.53 13.50 -3.73
CA LEU A 74 13.41 14.66 -3.93
C LEU A 74 14.05 15.14 -2.61
N THR A 75 13.29 15.16 -1.52
CA THR A 75 13.84 15.51 -0.19
C THR A 75 14.91 14.50 0.24
N ASN A 76 14.67 13.20 0.06
CA ASN A 76 15.65 12.16 0.40
C ASN A 76 16.91 12.26 -0.48
N GLU A 77 16.75 12.56 -1.77
CA GLU A 77 17.86 12.74 -2.71
C GLU A 77 18.78 13.89 -2.29
N LYS A 78 18.22 15.05 -1.89
CA LYS A 78 18.99 16.20 -1.39
C LYS A 78 19.89 15.86 -0.20
N LEU A 79 19.45 14.91 0.63
CA LEU A 79 20.17 14.47 1.82
C LEU A 79 21.10 13.28 1.57
N ASN A 80 21.20 12.79 0.31
CA ASN A 80 21.90 11.56 -0.04
C ASN A 80 21.43 10.33 0.76
N ILE A 81 20.15 10.33 1.15
CA ILE A 81 19.55 9.24 1.90
C ILE A 81 18.98 8.25 0.92
N ARG A 82 19.55 7.04 0.89
CA ARG A 82 18.85 5.91 0.26
C ARG A 82 17.57 5.71 1.04
N SER A 83 16.42 5.83 0.35
CA SER A 83 15.12 5.61 1.00
C SER A 83 15.15 4.30 1.79
N ARG A 84 15.10 4.42 3.12
CA ARG A 84 14.91 3.29 4.03
C ARG A 84 13.47 2.77 3.95
N TYR A 85 12.58 3.62 3.44
CA TYR A 85 11.16 3.41 3.26
C TYR A 85 10.91 2.87 1.86
N GLY A 86 11.22 1.59 1.68
CA GLY A 86 10.94 0.86 0.47
C GLY A 86 9.65 0.07 0.63
N LYS A 87 8.70 0.29 -0.28
CA LYS A 87 7.62 -0.63 -0.71
C LYS A 87 6.18 -0.35 -0.25
N THR A 88 5.89 0.71 0.51
CA THR A 88 4.49 1.07 0.82
C THR A 88 4.04 2.23 -0.03
N GLY A 89 2.80 2.21 -0.53
CA GLY A 89 2.19 3.35 -1.21
C GLY A 89 1.97 4.54 -0.29
N THR A 90 1.48 5.64 -0.85
CA THR A 90 1.03 6.80 -0.09
C THR A 90 -0.01 6.39 0.95
N ILE A 91 -0.97 5.57 0.53
CA ILE A 91 -1.91 4.86 1.40
C ILE A 91 -1.94 3.37 1.05
N GLN A 92 -2.33 2.55 2.02
CA GLN A 92 -2.41 1.11 1.89
C GLN A 92 -3.59 0.54 2.69
N ARG A 93 -4.01 -0.67 2.33
CA ARG A 93 -4.96 -1.45 3.12
C ARG A 93 -4.75 -2.94 2.93
N VAL A 94 -4.79 -3.67 4.04
CA VAL A 94 -4.89 -5.14 4.02
C VAL A 94 -6.35 -5.54 4.26
N PHE A 95 -6.88 -6.44 3.44
CA PHE A 95 -8.27 -6.88 3.57
C PHE A 95 -8.39 -8.10 4.44
N THR A 96 -8.83 -7.90 5.67
CA THR A 96 -9.18 -8.96 6.61
C THR A 96 -10.65 -8.84 7.00
N LYS A 97 -11.31 -9.97 7.24
CA LYS A 97 -12.68 -10.04 7.79
C LYS A 97 -13.72 -9.24 6.99
N LEU A 98 -13.58 -9.16 5.66
CA LEU A 98 -14.65 -8.65 4.81
C LEU A 98 -15.90 -9.55 4.94
N PRO A 99 -17.11 -8.97 4.98
CA PRO A 99 -18.34 -9.75 4.94
C PRO A 99 -18.41 -10.57 3.65
N ASP A 100 -19.06 -11.73 3.70
CA ASP A 100 -19.29 -12.64 2.56
C ASP A 100 -18.04 -13.30 1.95
N ILE A 101 -16.89 -13.20 2.63
CA ILE A 101 -15.66 -13.91 2.29
C ILE A 101 -15.49 -15.11 3.23
N ASN A 102 -15.29 -16.30 2.65
CA ASN A 102 -14.90 -17.46 3.44
C ASN A 102 -13.39 -17.49 3.65
N TYR A 103 -12.90 -16.92 4.76
CA TYR A 103 -11.47 -16.87 5.04
C TYR A 103 -10.83 -18.24 5.35
N SER A 104 -11.61 -19.28 5.66
CA SER A 104 -11.04 -20.61 5.96
C SER A 104 -10.39 -21.26 4.74
N VAL A 105 -10.73 -20.83 3.51
CA VAL A 105 -10.09 -21.37 2.30
C VAL A 105 -8.62 -20.98 2.20
N PHE A 106 -8.21 -19.87 2.82
CA PHE A 106 -6.82 -19.41 2.83
C PHE A 106 -5.92 -20.23 3.77
N GLU A 107 -6.52 -21.00 4.68
CA GLU A 107 -5.80 -21.95 5.54
C GLU A 107 -5.52 -23.28 4.84
N SER A 108 -6.09 -23.49 3.65
CA SER A 108 -5.98 -24.73 2.89
C SER A 108 -4.81 -24.70 1.91
N GLU A 109 -4.12 -25.84 1.78
CA GLU A 109 -3.01 -26.00 0.84
C GLU A 109 -3.50 -25.99 -0.61
N ILE A 110 -2.84 -25.17 -1.44
CA ILE A 110 -3.01 -25.15 -2.89
C ILE A 110 -1.98 -26.08 -3.51
N ASN A 111 -2.42 -27.29 -3.84
CA ASN A 111 -1.59 -28.34 -4.44
C ASN A 111 -2.21 -28.96 -5.71
N ASN A 112 -3.26 -28.34 -6.24
CA ASN A 112 -3.88 -28.69 -7.52
C ASN A 112 -4.80 -27.55 -8.00
N GLU A 113 -5.33 -27.69 -9.22
CA GLU A 113 -6.24 -26.71 -9.84
C GLU A 113 -7.56 -26.54 -9.06
N SER A 114 -8.14 -27.62 -8.53
CA SER A 114 -9.39 -27.52 -7.75
C SER A 114 -9.21 -26.71 -6.47
N ALA A 115 -8.11 -26.93 -5.75
CA ALA A 115 -7.77 -26.16 -4.55
C ALA A 115 -7.51 -24.69 -4.90
N PHE A 116 -6.80 -24.43 -6.01
CA PHE A 116 -6.61 -23.08 -6.50
C PHE A 116 -7.93 -22.38 -6.81
N ASN A 117 -8.84 -23.04 -7.55
CA ASN A 117 -10.12 -22.45 -7.96
C ASN A 117 -11.00 -22.06 -6.76
N GLN A 118 -10.95 -22.81 -5.65
CA GLN A 118 -11.67 -22.45 -4.43
C GLN A 118 -11.13 -21.15 -3.81
N VAL A 119 -9.80 -21.00 -3.76
CA VAL A 119 -9.15 -19.80 -3.22
C VAL A 119 -9.34 -18.60 -4.17
N ALA A 120 -9.24 -18.83 -5.49
CA ALA A 120 -9.44 -17.83 -6.52
C ALA A 120 -10.79 -17.11 -6.41
N VAL A 121 -11.88 -17.87 -6.16
CA VAL A 121 -13.22 -17.28 -5.97
C VAL A 121 -13.26 -16.29 -4.82
N GLU A 122 -12.61 -16.61 -3.69
CA GLU A 122 -12.58 -15.71 -2.53
C GLU A 122 -11.64 -14.50 -2.76
N VAL A 123 -10.52 -14.70 -3.46
CA VAL A 123 -9.64 -13.61 -3.90
C VAL A 123 -10.39 -12.62 -4.80
N GLU A 124 -11.14 -13.11 -5.80
CA GLU A 124 -11.95 -12.28 -6.69
C GLU A 124 -13.01 -11.48 -5.94
N LYS A 125 -13.66 -12.10 -4.95
CA LYS A 125 -14.61 -11.39 -4.07
C LYS A 125 -13.90 -10.29 -3.27
N ILE A 126 -12.72 -10.53 -2.68
CA ILE A 126 -11.97 -9.50 -1.96
C ILE A 126 -11.61 -8.35 -2.90
N ILE A 127 -11.20 -8.63 -4.13
CA ILE A 127 -10.90 -7.60 -5.13
C ILE A 127 -12.16 -6.77 -5.42
N ARG A 128 -13.29 -7.42 -5.69
CA ARG A 128 -14.54 -6.75 -6.05
C ARG A 128 -15.16 -5.95 -4.90
N LEU A 129 -15.17 -6.51 -3.70
CA LEU A 129 -15.86 -5.94 -2.53
C LEU A 129 -14.95 -5.04 -1.68
N GLY A 130 -13.64 -5.20 -1.77
CA GLY A 130 -12.66 -4.45 -1.00
C GLY A 130 -11.77 -3.56 -1.87
N ALA A 131 -10.95 -4.16 -2.74
CA ALA A 131 -9.90 -3.44 -3.46
C ALA A 131 -10.45 -2.36 -4.41
N LEU A 132 -11.41 -2.71 -5.28
CA LEU A 132 -11.96 -1.75 -6.24
C LEU A 132 -12.71 -0.59 -5.55
N PRO A 133 -13.59 -0.83 -4.56
CA PRO A 133 -14.19 0.27 -3.78
C PRO A 133 -13.18 1.16 -3.08
N PHE A 134 -12.09 0.59 -2.56
CA PHE A 134 -11.01 1.37 -1.92
C PHE A 134 -10.38 2.37 -2.90
N PHE A 135 -10.08 1.94 -4.13
CA PHE A 135 -9.51 2.82 -5.16
C PHE A 135 -10.47 3.95 -5.57
N GLU A 136 -11.77 3.67 -5.64
CA GLU A 136 -12.78 4.67 -5.96
C GLU A 136 -13.01 5.65 -4.80
N GLN A 137 -13.01 5.15 -3.56
CA GLN A 137 -13.15 5.98 -2.36
C GLN A 137 -11.98 6.96 -2.22
N PHE A 138 -10.75 6.49 -2.44
CA PHE A 138 -9.53 7.29 -2.27
C PHE A 138 -8.97 7.74 -3.61
N ARG A 139 -9.83 8.36 -4.41
CA ARG A 139 -9.48 8.83 -5.76
C ARG A 139 -8.52 10.03 -5.74
N THR A 140 -8.59 10.87 -4.72
CA THR A 140 -7.83 12.12 -4.60
C THR A 140 -7.17 12.24 -3.24
N LEU A 141 -6.12 13.07 -3.13
CA LEU A 141 -5.52 13.40 -1.83
C LEU A 141 -6.53 14.05 -0.87
N GLN A 142 -7.50 14.80 -1.40
CA GLN A 142 -8.57 15.38 -0.60
C GLN A 142 -9.40 14.30 0.11
N ASN A 143 -9.70 13.18 -0.57
CA ASN A 143 -10.40 12.06 0.08
C ASN A 143 -9.53 11.38 1.14
N VAL A 144 -8.22 11.30 0.90
CA VAL A 144 -7.26 10.72 1.86
C VAL A 144 -7.16 11.55 3.13
N ILE A 145 -7.04 12.88 3.01
CA ILE A 145 -6.92 13.75 4.19
C ILE A 145 -8.23 13.80 4.98
N GLU A 146 -9.37 13.93 4.30
CA GLU A 146 -10.68 13.97 4.95
C GLU A 146 -10.97 12.72 5.77
N GLU A 147 -10.54 11.55 5.28
CA GLU A 147 -10.74 10.30 5.99
C GLU A 147 -9.70 10.06 7.07
N SER A 148 -8.41 10.29 6.76
CA SER A 148 -7.34 10.02 7.72
C SER A 148 -7.44 10.88 8.98
N GLU A 149 -7.91 12.14 8.88
CA GLU A 149 -8.09 13.02 10.05
C GLU A 149 -9.25 12.60 10.97
N LYS A 150 -10.09 11.63 10.57
CA LYS A 150 -11.11 11.00 11.43
C LYS A 150 -10.58 9.80 12.21
N MET A 151 -9.44 9.26 11.79
CA MET A 151 -8.85 8.04 12.35
C MET A 151 -8.05 8.33 13.62
N VAL A 152 -8.01 7.36 14.54
CA VAL A 152 -6.99 7.40 15.60
C VAL A 152 -5.61 7.11 15.02
N LEU A 153 -4.54 7.47 15.75
CA LEU A 153 -3.17 7.38 15.23
C LEU A 153 -2.78 5.97 14.77
N GLU A 154 -3.23 4.92 15.47
CA GLU A 154 -2.96 3.53 15.10
C GLU A 154 -3.61 3.14 13.77
N GLU A 155 -4.88 3.51 13.57
CA GLU A 155 -5.60 3.29 12.31
C GLU A 155 -4.94 4.06 11.18
N MET A 156 -4.57 5.33 11.43
CA MET A 156 -3.88 6.18 10.46
C MET A 156 -2.52 5.60 10.07
N ALA A 157 -1.76 5.03 11.01
CA ALA A 157 -0.46 4.40 10.74
C ALA A 157 -0.55 3.13 9.90
N ASN A 158 -1.72 2.46 9.93
CA ASN A 158 -2.04 1.33 9.06
C ASN A 158 -2.59 1.77 7.69
N PHE A 159 -3.17 2.97 7.60
CA PHE A 159 -3.76 3.52 6.39
C PHE A 159 -2.77 4.33 5.53
N ILE A 160 -2.05 5.29 6.12
CA ILE A 160 -0.99 6.06 5.43
C ILE A 160 0.30 5.26 5.53
N GLY A 161 0.92 4.98 4.39
CA GLY A 161 2.14 4.19 4.35
C GLY A 161 3.28 4.87 5.11
N GLN A 162 4.23 4.09 5.63
CA GLN A 162 5.38 4.64 6.35
C GLN A 162 6.41 5.29 5.41
N PRO A 163 6.95 6.48 5.75
CA PRO A 163 6.87 7.09 7.08
C PRO A 163 5.69 8.06 7.23
N LEU A 164 4.82 7.77 8.21
CA LEU A 164 3.54 8.45 8.41
C LEU A 164 3.70 9.98 8.59
N PRO A 165 4.59 10.48 9.47
CA PRO A 165 4.64 11.91 9.75
C PRO A 165 4.94 12.78 8.53
N GLN A 166 5.90 12.34 7.70
CA GLN A 166 6.36 12.99 6.49
C GLN A 166 5.28 12.95 5.40
N ARG A 167 4.68 11.78 5.14
CA ARG A 167 3.59 11.68 4.15
C ARG A 167 2.38 12.51 4.56
N ARG A 168 1.97 12.47 5.83
CA ARG A 168 0.88 13.31 6.35
C ARG A 168 1.21 14.81 6.20
N MET A 169 2.47 15.21 6.42
CA MET A 169 2.91 16.60 6.23
C MET A 169 2.75 17.05 4.77
N ILE A 170 3.17 16.22 3.81
CA ILE A 170 3.03 16.49 2.37
C ILE A 170 1.55 16.57 1.97
N ILE A 171 0.74 15.59 2.40
CA ILE A 171 -0.70 15.54 2.09
C ILE A 171 -1.41 16.80 2.62
N LYS A 172 -1.16 17.19 3.87
CA LYS A 172 -1.70 18.43 4.47
C LYS A 172 -1.34 19.66 3.66
N LYS A 173 -0.07 19.77 3.24
CA LYS A 173 0.39 20.90 2.42
C LYS A 173 -0.33 20.95 1.07
N LEU A 174 -0.36 19.84 0.33
CA LEU A 174 -0.93 19.76 -1.01
C LEU A 174 -2.46 20.00 -0.99
N CYS A 175 -3.14 19.57 0.07
CA CYS A 175 -4.57 19.82 0.26
C CYS A 175 -4.88 21.20 0.86
N LYS A 176 -3.87 22.07 1.08
CA LYS A 176 -4.02 23.38 1.72
C LYS A 176 -4.75 23.31 3.08
N ASP A 177 -4.47 22.27 3.86
CA ASP A 177 -5.03 22.09 5.20
C ASP A 177 -4.62 23.30 6.07
N PRO A 178 -5.57 24.01 6.71
CA PRO A 178 -5.27 25.18 7.52
C PRO A 178 -4.36 24.88 8.73
N HIS A 179 -4.27 23.63 9.16
CA HIS A 179 -3.44 23.18 10.27
C HIS A 179 -2.06 22.64 9.82
N PHE A 180 -1.71 22.78 8.54
CA PHE A 180 -0.42 22.33 8.01
C PHE A 180 0.77 22.88 8.84
N GLU A 181 0.81 24.19 9.07
CA GLU A 181 1.94 24.86 9.71
C GLU A 181 2.12 24.43 11.17
N GLU A 182 1.00 24.26 11.90
CA GLU A 182 0.99 23.77 13.28
C GLU A 182 1.52 22.33 13.34
N TYR A 183 0.97 21.46 12.49
CA TYR A 183 1.40 20.07 12.41
C TYR A 183 2.87 19.94 12.02
N ALA A 184 3.33 20.68 11.01
CA ALA A 184 4.71 20.59 10.54
C ALA A 184 5.72 21.00 11.61
N LYS A 185 5.44 22.08 12.36
CA LYS A 185 6.27 22.49 13.50
C LYS A 185 6.28 21.44 14.60
N MET A 186 5.12 20.92 14.99
CA MET A 186 5.02 19.87 16.01
C MET A 186 5.86 18.64 15.65
N VAL A 187 5.85 18.21 14.38
CA VAL A 187 6.66 17.07 13.94
C VAL A 187 8.15 17.42 13.97
N VAL A 188 8.56 18.59 13.48
CA VAL A 188 9.97 19.02 13.54
C VAL A 188 10.47 19.05 14.99
N ASP A 189 9.71 19.71 15.87
CA ASP A 189 10.06 19.86 17.29
C ASP A 189 10.16 18.50 18.00
N PHE A 190 9.29 17.55 17.66
CA PHE A 190 9.33 16.19 18.20
C PHE A 190 10.62 15.47 17.80
N TYR A 191 10.95 15.42 16.50
CA TYR A 191 12.13 14.72 16.02
C TYR A 191 13.43 15.36 16.53
N GLU A 192 13.47 16.69 16.64
CA GLU A 192 14.60 17.42 17.24
C GLU A 192 14.78 17.08 18.73
N LYS A 193 13.69 17.10 19.50
CA LYS A 193 13.71 16.80 20.93
C LYS A 193 14.14 15.36 21.22
N GLU A 194 13.66 14.40 20.44
CA GLU A 194 13.99 12.98 20.58
C GLU A 194 15.38 12.64 20.02
N LYS A 195 16.06 13.60 19.36
CA LYS A 195 17.33 13.38 18.65
C LYS A 195 17.24 12.20 17.66
N ASP A 196 16.11 12.12 16.99
CA ASP A 196 15.81 11.01 16.08
C ASP A 196 16.67 11.14 14.81
N GLN A 197 17.11 10.00 14.28
CA GLN A 197 17.94 9.93 13.07
C GLN A 197 17.27 10.51 11.81
N ASP A 198 15.94 10.60 11.80
CA ASP A 198 15.16 11.15 10.70
C ASP A 198 14.89 12.66 10.84
N GLU A 199 15.35 13.32 11.92
CA GLU A 199 15.22 14.77 12.10
C GLU A 199 15.67 15.58 10.87
N PRO A 200 16.84 15.29 10.25
CA PRO A 200 17.28 16.04 9.07
C PRO A 200 16.30 15.93 7.89
N ILE A 201 15.64 14.77 7.74
CA ILE A 201 14.63 14.54 6.70
C ILE A 201 13.40 15.39 6.95
N VAL A 202 12.86 15.32 8.17
CA VAL A 202 11.65 16.06 8.56
C VAL A 202 11.88 17.56 8.41
N ARG A 203 13.02 18.07 8.86
CA ARG A 203 13.37 19.49 8.77
C ARG A 203 13.55 19.95 7.32
N GLN A 204 14.25 19.17 6.49
CA GLN A 204 14.41 19.49 5.07
C GLN A 204 13.07 19.46 4.34
N LEU A 205 12.22 18.47 4.65
CA LEU A 205 10.89 18.37 4.07
C LEU A 205 10.04 19.59 4.40
N TYR A 206 10.02 20.01 5.65
CA TYR A 206 9.29 21.20 6.06
C TYR A 206 9.76 22.47 5.32
N HIS A 207 11.07 22.62 5.13
CA HIS A 207 11.62 23.71 4.31
C HIS A 207 11.17 23.61 2.85
N ASP A 208 11.28 22.43 2.23
CA ASP A 208 10.89 22.20 0.85
C ASP A 208 9.42 22.54 0.62
N LEU A 209 8.53 22.11 1.53
CA LEU A 209 7.09 22.36 1.47
C LEU A 209 6.70 23.84 1.65
N LYS A 210 7.58 24.72 2.12
CA LYS A 210 7.32 26.17 2.11
C LYS A 210 7.45 26.79 0.72
N THR A 211 8.14 26.11 -0.19
CA THR A 211 8.41 26.58 -1.56
C THR A 211 7.51 25.96 -2.63
N VAL A 212 6.75 24.93 -2.25
CA VAL A 212 5.67 24.29 -3.03
C VAL A 212 4.37 25.05 -2.83
#